data_AF-A0A7Y1U8C1-F1
#
_entry.id   AF-A0A7Y1U8C1-F1
#
_cell.length_a   1.000
_cell.length_b   1.000
_cell.length_c   1.000
_cell.angle_alpha   90.00
_cell.angle_beta   90.00
_cell.angle_gamma   90.00
#
_symmetry.space_group_name_H-M   'P 1'
#
loop_
_entity.id
_entity.type
_entity.pdbx_description
1 polymer ?
#
loop_
_entity_poly.entity_id
_entity_poly.type
_entity_poly.pdbx_seq_one_letter_code
_entity_poly.pdbx_strand_id
1 'polypeptide(L)'
;FLWADDLSSYDSILDLPFEIPLYGDHISLFTLLMALSTFLYTRMNSAQMPASQPGMPNMKTIMYIFPFMMLFFFNSFAAGLSYYYLLANLFSIGQMFVIKNVIIDEDKLRKKIKANQKKPVKKSSFQKRLEEAAKKRGYPTR
;
A
#
# COMPACT_ATOMS: atom_id res chain seq x y z
N PHE A 1 -9.92 6.19 -26.17
CA PHE A 1 -10.86 5.95 -25.05
C PHE A 1 -10.56 6.92 -23.91
N LEU A 2 -11.55 7.74 -23.53
CA LEU A 2 -11.50 8.85 -22.55
C LEU A 2 -10.44 9.95 -22.83
N TRP A 3 -9.16 9.61 -22.96
CA TRP A 3 -8.06 10.50 -23.39
C TRP A 3 -6.91 9.76 -24.12
N ALA A 4 -6.83 8.43 -24.02
CA ALA A 4 -5.82 7.65 -24.73
C ALA A 4 -6.32 7.24 -26.12
N ASP A 5 -5.60 7.57 -27.19
CA ASP A 5 -6.04 7.25 -28.56
C ASP A 5 -5.96 5.76 -28.92
N ASP A 6 -5.12 4.99 -28.21
CA ASP A 6 -5.00 3.54 -28.37
C ASP A 6 -4.69 2.87 -27.02
N LEU A 7 -5.38 1.76 -26.73
CA LEU A 7 -5.15 0.96 -25.52
C LEU A 7 -4.02 -0.06 -25.69
N SER A 8 -3.61 -0.32 -26.94
CA SER A 8 -2.52 -1.23 -27.28
C SER A 8 -1.14 -0.56 -27.16
N SER A 9 -1.09 0.76 -27.29
CA SER A 9 0.09 1.59 -27.07
C SER A 9 0.07 2.23 -25.67
N TYR A 10 1.13 2.94 -25.34
CA TYR A 10 1.24 3.74 -24.11
C TYR A 10 0.41 5.02 -24.25
N ASP A 11 -0.22 5.42 -23.15
CA ASP A 11 -0.99 6.67 -23.06
C ASP A 11 -0.02 7.81 -22.74
N SER A 12 0.01 8.87 -23.56
CA SER A 12 0.81 10.07 -23.31
C SER A 12 -0.10 11.29 -23.17
N ILE A 13 -0.04 11.94 -22.00
CA ILE A 13 -0.71 13.24 -21.79
C ILE A 13 0.25 14.43 -21.90
N LEU A 14 1.55 14.17 -21.72
CA LEU A 14 2.60 15.19 -21.79
C LEU A 14 3.88 14.54 -22.30
N ASP A 15 4.31 14.96 -23.48
CA ASP A 15 5.62 14.60 -24.04
C ASP A 15 6.67 15.59 -23.52
N LEU A 16 7.70 15.05 -22.88
CA LEU A 16 8.86 15.80 -22.40
C LEU A 16 9.82 16.02 -23.58
N PRO A 17 10.39 17.22 -23.74
CA PRO A 17 11.39 17.48 -24.79
C PRO A 17 12.76 16.83 -24.50
N PHE A 18 12.85 16.04 -23.43
CA PHE A 18 14.05 15.32 -23.01
C PHE A 18 13.64 13.95 -22.42
N GLU A 19 14.45 12.93 -22.67
CA GLU A 19 14.21 11.58 -22.15
C GLU A 19 14.78 11.46 -20.73
N ILE A 20 13.94 11.09 -19.75
CA ILE A 20 14.40 10.81 -18.39
C ILE A 20 14.81 9.33 -18.32
N PRO A 21 16.07 9.01 -17.94
CA PRO A 21 16.51 7.63 -17.77
C PRO A 21 15.60 6.90 -16.78
N LEU A 22 15.11 5.72 -17.15
CA LEU A 22 14.13 4.88 -16.41
C LEU A 22 12.67 5.36 -16.40
N TYR A 23 12.35 6.53 -16.96
CA TYR A 23 10.98 7.06 -16.98
C TYR A 23 10.43 7.21 -18.41
N GLY A 24 11.29 7.50 -19.39
CA GLY A 24 10.91 7.73 -20.77
C GLY A 24 10.76 9.22 -21.11
N ASP A 25 10.18 9.48 -22.27
CA ASP A 25 9.97 10.78 -22.90
C ASP A 25 8.53 11.30 -22.75
N HIS A 26 7.64 10.55 -22.11
CA HIS A 26 6.24 10.92 -21.94
C HIS A 26 5.74 10.68 -20.53
N ILE A 27 4.57 11.20 -20.19
CA ILE A 27 3.87 10.94 -18.92
C ILE A 27 2.55 10.24 -19.21
N SER A 28 2.37 9.05 -18.63
CA SER A 28 1.11 8.32 -18.73
C SER A 28 0.14 8.67 -17.60
N LEU A 29 -1.06 9.13 -17.96
CA LEU A 29 -2.08 9.50 -16.97
C LEU A 29 -2.64 8.25 -16.28
N PHE A 30 -2.78 7.12 -17.01
CA PHE A 30 -3.25 5.87 -16.40
C PHE A 30 -2.28 5.32 -15.35
N THR A 31 -0.97 5.41 -15.57
CA THR A 31 0.02 4.92 -14.61
C THR A 31 0.05 5.80 -13.35
N LEU A 32 -0.10 7.12 -13.52
CA LEU A 32 -0.28 8.08 -12.41
C LEU A 32 -1.51 7.75 -11.57
N LEU A 33 -2.66 7.58 -12.21
CA LEU A 33 -3.90 7.28 -11.51
C LEU A 33 -3.85 5.88 -10.86
N MET A 34 -3.23 4.90 -11.50
CA MET A 34 -3.05 3.54 -10.95
C MET A 34 -2.19 3.56 -9.70
N ALA A 35 -1.07 4.28 -9.71
CA ALA A 35 -0.20 4.40 -8.55
C ALA A 35 -0.83 5.24 -7.43
N LEU A 36 -1.55 6.31 -7.76
CA LEU A 36 -2.32 7.07 -6.78
C LEU A 36 -3.38 6.18 -6.10
N SER A 37 -4.10 5.37 -6.89
CA SER A 37 -5.08 4.43 -6.37
C SER A 37 -4.43 3.37 -5.47
N THR A 38 -3.30 2.81 -5.89
CA THR A 38 -2.51 1.86 -5.09
C THR A 38 -2.02 2.49 -3.79
N PHE A 39 -1.59 3.74 -3.83
CA PHE A 39 -1.18 4.51 -2.67
C PHE A 39 -2.34 4.73 -1.69
N LEU A 40 -3.52 5.13 -2.18
CA LEU A 40 -4.72 5.29 -1.37
C LEU A 40 -5.17 3.96 -0.76
N TYR A 41 -5.19 2.88 -1.54
CA TYR A 41 -5.51 1.53 -1.06
C TYR A 41 -4.56 1.09 0.04
N THR A 42 -3.25 1.25 -0.19
CA THR A 42 -2.19 0.96 0.78
C THR A 42 -2.39 1.79 2.04
N ARG A 43 -2.70 3.09 1.92
CA ARG A 43 -2.94 3.95 3.06
C ARG A 43 -4.17 3.52 3.86
N MET A 44 -5.26 3.14 3.20
CA MET A 44 -6.47 2.62 3.86
C MET A 44 -6.22 1.30 4.61
N ASN A 45 -5.35 0.44 4.08
CA ASN A 45 -4.96 -0.82 4.71
C ASN A 45 -3.86 -0.66 5.77
N SER A 46 -3.00 0.37 5.66
CA SER A 46 -1.88 0.59 6.58
C SER A 46 -2.32 0.79 8.04
N ALA A 47 -3.55 1.25 8.26
CA ALA A 47 -4.15 1.38 9.58
C ALA A 47 -4.45 0.02 10.26
N GLN A 48 -4.54 -1.06 9.47
CA GLN A 48 -4.75 -2.43 9.95
C GLN A 48 -3.43 -3.20 10.08
N MET A 49 -2.31 -2.65 9.60
CA MET A 49 -1.02 -3.32 9.69
C MET A 49 -0.45 -3.23 11.11
N PRO A 50 0.12 -4.32 11.65
CA PRO A 50 0.73 -4.32 12.97
C PRO A 50 1.84 -3.27 13.05
N ALA A 51 1.90 -2.56 14.19
CA ALA A 51 2.93 -1.59 14.46
C ALA A 51 4.31 -2.23 14.30
N SER A 52 5.19 -1.56 13.55
CA SER A 52 6.55 -1.99 13.26
C SER A 52 7.27 -2.33 14.57
N GLN A 53 7.81 -3.55 14.69
CA GLN A 53 8.59 -3.92 15.86
C GLN A 53 9.85 -3.06 15.95
N PRO A 54 10.28 -2.65 17.16
CA PRO A 54 11.53 -1.90 17.32
C PRO A 54 12.71 -2.71 16.78
N GLY A 55 13.42 -2.16 15.79
CA GLY A 55 14.52 -2.81 15.08
C GLY A 55 14.24 -3.19 13.61
N MET A 56 12.98 -3.14 13.15
CA MET A 56 12.66 -3.27 11.72
C MET A 56 12.60 -1.90 11.03
N PRO A 57 13.03 -1.79 9.75
CA PRO A 57 12.84 -0.59 8.95
C PRO A 57 11.38 -0.14 8.99
N ASN A 58 11.15 1.17 8.96
CA ASN A 58 9.80 1.73 8.98
C ASN A 58 9.04 1.28 7.71
N MET A 59 8.34 0.16 7.79
CA MET A 59 7.71 -0.48 6.63
C MET A 59 6.66 0.44 5.99
N LYS A 60 6.10 1.37 6.75
CA LYS A 60 5.22 2.42 6.22
C LYS A 60 5.92 3.30 5.20
N THR A 61 7.18 3.67 5.46
CA THR A 61 7.97 4.50 4.53
C THR A 61 8.25 3.74 3.23
N ILE A 62 8.63 2.46 3.32
CA ILE A 62 8.87 1.61 2.14
C ILE A 62 7.59 1.45 1.32
N MET A 63 6.44 1.24 1.97
CA MET A 63 5.14 1.12 1.31
C MET A 63 4.69 2.40 0.59
N TYR A 64 5.14 3.58 1.03
CA TYR A 64 4.84 4.83 0.34
C TYR A 64 5.81 5.12 -0.80
N ILE A 65 7.09 4.72 -0.69
CA ILE A 65 8.09 4.94 -1.75
C ILE A 65 7.92 3.97 -2.92
N PHE A 66 7.57 2.72 -2.64
CA PHE A 66 7.41 1.67 -3.66
C PHE A 66 6.44 2.03 -4.80
N PRO A 67 5.19 2.49 -4.56
CA PRO A 67 4.27 2.85 -5.64
C PRO A 67 4.77 4.04 -6.46
N PHE A 68 5.54 4.96 -5.88
CA PHE A 68 6.18 6.03 -6.65
C PHE A 68 7.27 5.49 -7.57
N MET A 69 8.16 4.62 -7.08
CA MET A 69 9.18 3.98 -7.93
C MET A 69 8.56 3.14 -9.06
N MET A 70 7.48 2.42 -8.75
CA MET A 70 6.76 1.60 -9.72
C MET A 70 6.10 2.45 -10.81
N LEU A 71 5.67 3.67 -10.46
CA LEU A 71 5.18 4.67 -11.39
C LEU A 71 6.24 5.01 -12.45
N PHE A 72 7.50 5.17 -12.04
CA PHE A 72 8.56 5.46 -12.99
C PHE A 72 8.80 4.29 -13.97
N PHE A 73 8.75 3.07 -13.47
CA PHE A 73 8.97 1.86 -14.27
C PHE A 73 7.79 1.51 -15.19
N PHE A 74 6.55 1.69 -14.74
CA PHE A 74 5.35 1.34 -15.51
C PHE A 74 4.95 2.40 -16.53
N ASN A 75 5.59 3.56 -16.53
CA ASN A 75 5.22 4.69 -17.39
C ASN A 75 5.28 4.35 -18.89
N SER A 76 6.26 3.55 -19.30
CA SER A 76 6.46 3.10 -20.68
C SER A 76 5.78 1.77 -21.03
N PHE A 77 4.92 1.24 -20.13
CA PHE A 77 4.13 0.03 -20.40
C PHE A 77 2.79 0.37 -21.07
N ALA A 78 2.22 -0.60 -21.79
CA ALA A 78 0.94 -0.43 -22.49
C ALA A 78 -0.17 0.11 -21.57
N ALA A 79 -0.90 1.12 -22.07
CA ALA A 79 -1.97 1.80 -21.36
C ALA A 79 -3.07 0.83 -20.88
N GLY A 80 -3.36 -0.21 -21.68
CA GLY A 80 -4.33 -1.23 -21.32
C GLY A 80 -3.99 -1.98 -20.03
N LEU A 81 -2.70 -2.23 -19.77
CA LEU A 81 -2.26 -2.93 -18.56
C LEU A 81 -2.47 -2.06 -17.31
N SER A 82 -2.00 -0.82 -17.34
CA SER A 82 -2.15 0.13 -16.23
C SER A 82 -3.62 0.49 -15.99
N TYR A 83 -4.43 0.62 -17.06
CA TYR A 83 -5.87 0.82 -16.98
C TYR A 83 -6.61 -0.36 -16.34
N TYR A 84 -6.26 -1.60 -16.68
CA TYR A 84 -6.82 -2.80 -16.06
C TYR A 84 -6.58 -2.80 -14.55
N TYR A 85 -5.34 -2.55 -14.11
CA TYR A 85 -5.00 -2.48 -12.69
C TYR A 85 -5.67 -1.32 -11.97
N LEU A 86 -5.82 -0.18 -12.63
CA LEU A 86 -6.56 0.96 -12.11
C LEU A 86 -8.02 0.61 -11.81
N LEU A 87 -8.72 -0.01 -12.77
CA LEU A 87 -10.11 -0.44 -12.57
C LEU A 87 -10.22 -1.48 -11.46
N ALA A 88 -9.31 -2.45 -11.41
CA ALA A 88 -9.29 -3.47 -10.35
C ALA A 88 -9.06 -2.86 -8.95
N ASN A 89 -8.14 -1.89 -8.84
CA ASN A 89 -7.87 -1.16 -7.61
C ASN A 89 -9.06 -0.30 -7.18
N LEU A 90 -9.69 0.42 -8.11
CA LEU A 90 -10.90 1.21 -7.86
C LEU A 90 -12.06 0.33 -7.37
N PHE A 91 -12.27 -0.82 -8.01
CA PHE A 91 -13.29 -1.78 -7.57
C PHE A 91 -12.98 -2.30 -6.16
N SER A 92 -11.72 -2.64 -5.88
CA SER A 92 -11.28 -3.11 -4.56
C SER A 92 -11.47 -2.04 -3.48
N ILE A 93 -11.11 -0.78 -3.77
CA ILE A 93 -11.33 0.36 -2.88
C ILE A 93 -12.83 0.60 -2.67
N GLY A 94 -13.63 0.54 -3.73
CA GLY A 94 -15.08 0.67 -3.68
C GLY A 94 -15.71 -0.40 -2.79
N GLN A 95 -15.34 -1.66 -2.98
CA GLN A 95 -15.77 -2.77 -2.15
C GLN A 95 -15.38 -2.54 -0.67
N MET A 96 -14.12 -2.18 -0.40
CA MET A 96 -13.62 -1.88 0.95
C MET A 96 -14.39 -0.70 1.58
N PHE A 97 -14.70 0.32 0.79
CA PHE A 97 -15.46 1.49 1.22
C PHE A 97 -16.90 1.13 1.57
N VAL A 98 -17.58 0.32 0.74
CA VAL A 98 -18.93 -0.18 1.02
C VAL A 98 -18.94 -1.02 2.29
N ILE A 99 -17.97 -1.94 2.45
CA ILE A 99 -17.86 -2.76 3.67
C ILE A 99 -17.68 -1.85 4.89
N LYS A 100 -16.78 -0.87 4.83
CA LYS A 100 -16.51 0.02 5.96
C LYS A 100 -17.65 0.98 6.32
N ASN A 101 -18.37 1.51 5.34
CA ASN A 101 -19.38 2.55 5.60
C ASN A 101 -20.81 2.00 5.68
N VAL A 102 -21.12 0.90 5.00
CA VAL A 102 -22.49 0.36 4.93
C VAL A 102 -22.66 -0.87 5.82
N ILE A 103 -21.65 -1.75 5.88
CA ILE A 103 -21.76 -3.04 6.59
C ILE A 103 -21.22 -2.95 8.02
N ILE A 104 -20.19 -2.14 8.25
CA ILE A 104 -19.54 -2.03 9.55
C ILE A 104 -20.23 -0.97 10.41
N ASP A 105 -20.84 -1.43 11.49
CA ASP A 105 -21.36 -0.60 12.58
C ASP A 105 -20.19 0.03 13.35
N GLU A 106 -19.90 1.30 13.05
CA GLU A 106 -18.71 2.01 13.50
C GLU A 106 -18.64 2.12 15.04
N ASP A 107 -19.79 2.17 15.72
CA ASP A 107 -19.86 2.19 17.19
C ASP A 107 -19.44 0.87 17.82
N LYS A 108 -19.87 -0.26 17.24
CA LYS A 108 -19.43 -1.59 17.68
C LYS A 108 -17.94 -1.78 17.40
N LEU A 109 -17.44 -1.29 16.27
CA LEU A 109 -16.02 -1.35 15.94
C LEU A 109 -15.18 -0.51 16.91
N ARG A 110 -15.55 0.74 17.17
CA ARG A 110 -14.85 1.63 18.10
C ARG A 110 -14.83 1.07 19.52
N LYS A 111 -15.93 0.47 19.97
CA LYS A 111 -15.98 -0.23 21.27
C LYS A 111 -15.03 -1.43 21.31
N LYS A 112 -14.99 -2.25 20.25
CA LYS A 112 -14.02 -3.36 20.13
C LYS A 112 -12.57 -2.89 20.10
N ILE A 113 -12.26 -1.81 19.39
CA ILE A 113 -10.91 -1.23 19.33
C ILE A 113 -10.48 -0.73 20.71
N LYS A 114 -11.31 0.05 21.40
CA LYS A 114 -11.02 0.52 22.77
C LYS A 114 -10.88 -0.63 23.76
N ALA A 115 -11.72 -1.67 23.64
CA ALA A 115 -11.63 -2.86 24.48
C ALA A 115 -10.35 -3.68 24.20
N ASN A 116 -9.91 -3.77 22.94
CA ASN A 116 -8.68 -4.48 22.58
C ASN A 116 -7.41 -3.67 22.86
N GLN A 117 -7.44 -2.33 22.78
CA GLN A 117 -6.33 -1.47 23.22
C GLN A 117 -6.05 -1.60 24.72
N LYS A 118 -7.08 -1.87 25.53
CA LYS A 118 -6.93 -2.16 26.96
C LYS A 118 -6.41 -3.57 27.24
N LYS A 119 -6.42 -4.49 26.26
CA LYS A 119 -5.89 -5.84 26.46
C LYS A 119 -4.38 -5.82 26.27
N PRO A 120 -3.58 -6.32 27.24
CA PRO A 120 -2.14 -6.42 27.07
C PRO A 120 -1.83 -7.32 25.88
N VAL A 121 -0.90 -6.87 25.03
CA VAL A 121 -0.46 -7.63 23.85
C VAL A 121 0.08 -8.99 24.33
N LYS A 122 -0.64 -10.07 24.04
CA LYS A 122 -0.19 -11.42 24.39
C LYS A 122 1.05 -11.75 23.54
N LYS A 123 2.23 -11.73 24.16
CA LYS A 123 3.47 -12.26 23.57
C LYS A 123 3.23 -13.71 23.12
N SER A 124 3.51 -14.01 21.85
CA SER A 124 3.37 -15.35 21.26
C SER A 124 4.25 -16.37 22.01
N SER A 125 3.84 -17.63 22.11
CA SER A 125 4.61 -18.69 22.79
C SER A 125 6.01 -18.86 22.20
N PHE A 126 6.18 -18.59 20.91
CA PHE A 126 7.48 -18.58 20.26
C PHE A 126 8.35 -17.39 20.69
N GLN A 127 7.76 -16.20 20.79
CA GLN A 127 8.45 -15.00 21.29
C GLN A 127 8.91 -15.20 22.73
N LYS A 128 8.08 -15.81 23.59
CA LYS A 128 8.46 -16.14 24.96
C LYS A 128 9.66 -17.09 25.03
N ARG A 129 9.68 -18.13 24.19
CA ARG A 129 10.80 -19.09 24.11
C ARG A 129 12.10 -18.44 23.63
N LEU A 130 12.01 -17.53 22.66
CA LEU A 130 13.18 -16.76 22.19
C LEU A 130 13.71 -15.83 23.29
N GLU A 131 12.81 -15.17 24.02
CA GLU A 131 13.16 -14.26 25.12
C GLU A 131 13.80 -15.03 26.29
N GLU A 132 13.29 -16.20 26.64
CA GLU A 132 13.91 -17.10 27.62
C GLU A 132 15.28 -17.62 27.19
N ALA A 133 15.43 -18.00 25.91
CA ALA A 133 16.71 -18.44 25.36
C ALA A 133 17.74 -17.30 25.36
N ALA A 134 17.33 -16.07 25.04
CA ALA A 134 18.18 -14.88 25.10
C ALA A 134 18.60 -14.56 26.55
N LYS A 135 17.66 -14.66 27.50
CA LYS A 135 17.91 -14.43 28.93
C LYS A 135 18.85 -15.48 29.53
N LYS A 136 18.72 -16.75 29.14
CA LYS A 136 19.67 -17.83 29.51
C LYS A 136 21.09 -17.60 28.97
N ARG A 137 21.23 -16.84 27.88
CA ARG A 137 22.52 -16.45 27.29
C ARG A 137 23.07 -15.12 27.84
N GLY A 138 22.45 -14.55 28.87
CA GLY A 138 22.93 -13.33 29.53
C GLY A 138 22.62 -12.02 28.81
N TYR A 139 21.74 -12.02 27.80
CA TYR A 139 21.36 -10.79 27.11
C TYR A 139 20.30 -10.00 27.93
N PRO A 140 20.46 -8.69 28.13
CA PRO A 140 19.47 -7.87 28.81
C PRO A 140 18.23 -7.68 27.93
N THR A 141 17.12 -8.34 28.29
CA THR A 141 15.81 -8.15 27.66
C THR A 141 15.06 -7.00 28.35
N ARG A 142 14.70 -5.96 27.60
CA ARG A 142 13.88 -4.80 28.03
C ARG A 142 12.39 -5.13 28.06
#